data_AF-A0A368JN16-F1
#
_entry.id   AF-A0A368JN16-F1
#
_cell.length_a   1.000
_cell.length_b   1.000
_cell.length_c   1.000
_cell.angle_alpha   90.00
_cell.angle_beta   90.00
_cell.angle_gamma   90.00
#
_symmetry.space_group_name_H-M   'P 1'
#
loop_
_entity.id
_entity.type
_entity.pdbx_description
1 polymer ?
#
loop_
_entity_poly.entity_id
_entity_poly.type
_entity_poly.pdbx_seq_one_letter_code
_entity_poly.pdbx_strand_id
1 'polypeptide(L)'
;MIQSIRQAYNEAFSPENYRAFLDQIHHDYPGQLDFRVAETPVFVPLALKNRILEACDSIVDTITDEQFKAWSEGAIPPGQRVPNENEHTSFLAIDFAICKDKNGDLLPQLIELQGFPSIFGFQSYLSGNFRNYFPIPDGFNHLFDVDSDETYRQHLRRLIIGTEPPEQVILLEIYPEKQKTRIDFAITHQMLGIEAVCLTNIQKEGRKLFYEKDGQRYHIKRIYNRLIFDELENFPELKTAFSLTDDVDVEWIGHPNWFFRISKHTLPLLNSPYVPTSQYLDQVKTYPDDLENYVLKPLFSFAGSGVMLNISKEDLDSISDKENYLLQKKVKYEPVIQSPDGLVKCEIRMLYIWHEKDPRPTLLTNLARLSRGEMIGVRFNKDFDWVGGTVCFFEE
;
A
#
# COMPACT_ATOMS: atom_id res chain seq x y z
N MET A 1 -2.04 22.30 6.57
CA MET A 1 -3.06 22.07 5.53
C MET A 1 -3.66 23.40 5.12
N ILE A 2 -4.41 23.45 4.01
CA ILE A 2 -4.98 24.68 3.48
C ILE A 2 -6.23 25.06 4.28
N GLN A 3 -6.12 26.10 5.12
CA GLN A 3 -7.14 26.45 6.10
C GLN A 3 -8.48 26.84 5.46
N SER A 4 -8.45 27.67 4.41
CA SER A 4 -9.66 28.15 3.71
C SER A 4 -10.46 26.99 3.10
N ILE A 5 -9.80 26.08 2.40
CA ILE A 5 -10.44 24.90 1.79
C ILE A 5 -10.98 23.97 2.88
N ARG A 6 -10.19 23.74 3.95
CA ARG A 6 -10.62 22.90 5.07
C ARG A 6 -11.88 23.44 5.73
N GLN A 7 -11.94 24.76 5.95
CA GLN A 7 -13.11 25.42 6.53
C GLN A 7 -14.32 25.31 5.60
N ALA A 8 -14.17 25.64 4.31
CA ALA A 8 -15.26 25.56 3.33
C ALA A 8 -15.83 24.13 3.22
N TYR A 9 -14.99 23.10 3.22
CA TYR A 9 -15.46 21.72 3.23
C TYR A 9 -16.22 21.40 4.52
N ASN A 10 -15.69 21.79 5.68
CA ASN A 10 -16.33 21.49 6.96
C ASN A 10 -17.69 22.17 7.11
N GLU A 11 -17.84 23.38 6.57
CA GLU A 11 -19.12 24.10 6.52
C GLU A 11 -20.13 23.43 5.58
N ALA A 12 -19.67 22.80 4.51
CA ALA A 12 -20.51 22.06 3.55
C ALA A 12 -20.80 20.61 3.95
N PHE A 13 -20.04 20.07 4.92
CA PHE A 13 -20.21 18.70 5.37
C PHE A 13 -21.51 18.52 6.15
N SER A 14 -22.25 17.46 5.84
CA SER A 14 -23.38 17.00 6.65
C SER A 14 -23.39 15.46 6.74
N PRO A 15 -23.89 14.89 7.86
CA PRO A 15 -24.10 13.45 7.97
C PRO A 15 -24.99 12.88 6.86
N GLU A 16 -25.97 13.65 6.38
CA GLU A 16 -26.86 13.24 5.29
C GLU A 16 -26.12 13.10 3.97
N ASN A 17 -25.23 14.04 3.63
CA ASN A 17 -24.41 13.97 2.42
C ASN A 17 -23.43 12.80 2.50
N TYR A 18 -22.82 12.58 3.66
CA TYR A 18 -21.94 11.43 3.88
C TYR A 18 -22.68 10.09 3.77
N ARG A 19 -23.90 10.00 4.30
CA ARG A 19 -24.75 8.81 4.12
C ARG A 19 -25.08 8.59 2.64
N ALA A 20 -25.47 9.63 1.92
CA ALA A 20 -25.75 9.53 0.49
C ALA A 20 -24.52 9.07 -0.32
N PHE A 21 -23.33 9.54 0.06
CA PHE A 21 -22.06 9.09 -0.50
C PHE A 21 -21.80 7.60 -0.24
N LEU A 22 -22.03 7.10 0.98
CA LEU A 22 -21.90 5.67 1.28
C LEU A 22 -22.98 4.82 0.60
N ASP A 23 -24.22 5.32 0.54
CA ASP A 23 -25.33 4.66 -0.14
C ASP A 23 -25.03 4.45 -1.63
N GLN A 24 -24.32 5.39 -2.27
CA GLN A 24 -23.83 5.22 -3.64
C GLN A 24 -22.85 4.05 -3.77
N ILE A 25 -21.90 3.92 -2.83
CA ILE A 25 -20.95 2.80 -2.82
C ILE A 25 -21.70 1.47 -2.64
N HIS A 26 -22.68 1.43 -1.75
CA HIS A 26 -23.52 0.25 -1.53
C HIS A 26 -24.45 -0.06 -2.70
N HIS A 27 -24.88 0.96 -3.45
CA HIS A 27 -25.67 0.78 -4.67
C HIS A 27 -24.83 0.16 -5.79
N ASP A 28 -23.64 0.72 -6.05
CA ASP A 28 -22.76 0.27 -7.13
C ASP A 28 -22.12 -1.09 -6.83
N TYR A 29 -21.75 -1.32 -5.56
CA TYR A 29 -21.09 -2.55 -5.11
C TYR A 29 -21.75 -3.14 -3.85
N PRO A 30 -22.96 -3.72 -3.98
CA PRO A 30 -23.71 -4.25 -2.84
C PRO A 30 -22.90 -5.27 -2.04
N GLY A 31 -22.79 -5.03 -0.72
CA GLY A 31 -22.11 -5.92 0.22
C GLY A 31 -20.59 -6.02 0.06
N GLN A 32 -19.95 -5.16 -0.75
CA GLN A 32 -18.51 -5.26 -0.99
C GLN A 32 -17.63 -4.42 -0.04
N LEU A 33 -18.19 -3.36 0.57
CA LEU A 33 -17.44 -2.45 1.43
C LEU A 33 -17.36 -2.95 2.88
N ASP A 34 -16.19 -3.43 3.31
CA ASP A 34 -15.94 -3.99 4.65
C ASP A 34 -14.96 -3.18 5.51
N PHE A 35 -14.63 -1.96 5.09
CA PHE A 35 -13.80 -1.03 5.85
C PHE A 35 -14.40 0.37 5.86
N ARG A 36 -13.99 1.16 6.85
CA ARG A 36 -14.45 2.54 6.99
C ARG A 36 -13.79 3.42 5.92
N VAL A 37 -14.63 4.06 5.11
CA VAL A 37 -14.25 5.21 4.29
C VAL A 37 -14.33 6.45 5.16
N ALA A 38 -13.31 7.30 5.16
CA ALA A 38 -13.36 8.52 5.95
C ALA A 38 -14.28 9.55 5.31
N GLU A 39 -14.87 10.39 6.15
CA GLU A 39 -15.84 11.44 5.81
C GLU A 39 -15.26 12.59 4.99
N THR A 40 -13.94 12.63 4.86
CA THR A 40 -13.22 13.72 4.22
C THR A 40 -12.05 13.22 3.38
N PRO A 41 -11.76 13.88 2.25
CA PRO A 41 -10.47 13.76 1.61
C PRO A 41 -9.43 14.66 2.31
N VAL A 42 -8.18 14.52 1.88
CA VAL A 42 -7.04 15.30 2.36
C VAL A 42 -6.62 16.32 1.31
N PHE A 43 -6.64 17.62 1.65
CA PHE A 43 -6.25 18.70 0.72
C PHE A 43 -4.78 19.09 0.91
N VAL A 44 -3.90 18.57 0.04
CA VAL A 44 -2.45 18.71 0.19
C VAL A 44 -1.94 19.98 -0.49
N PRO A 45 -1.32 20.93 0.24
CA PRO A 45 -0.76 22.13 -0.36
C PRO A 45 0.46 21.84 -1.23
N LEU A 46 0.70 22.69 -2.23
CA LEU A 46 1.77 22.54 -3.22
C LEU A 46 3.16 22.37 -2.58
N ALA A 47 3.44 23.11 -1.50
CA ALA A 47 4.71 22.96 -0.77
C ALA A 47 4.91 21.56 -0.17
N LEU A 48 3.84 20.94 0.36
CA LEU A 48 3.91 19.58 0.89
C LEU A 48 3.93 18.54 -0.24
N LYS A 49 3.18 18.76 -1.34
CA LYS A 49 3.24 17.96 -2.57
C LYS A 49 4.68 17.83 -3.05
N ASN A 50 5.39 18.95 -3.22
CA ASN A 50 6.76 18.95 -3.72
C ASN A 50 7.71 18.18 -2.81
N ARG A 51 7.58 18.32 -1.48
CA ARG A 51 8.39 17.54 -0.52
C ARG A 51 8.07 16.03 -0.57
N ILE A 52 6.81 15.65 -0.81
CA ILE A 52 6.42 14.24 -0.98
C ILE A 52 7.01 13.67 -2.27
N LEU A 53 6.95 14.41 -3.37
CA LEU A 53 7.52 13.98 -4.64
C LEU A 53 9.05 13.86 -4.56
N GLU A 54 9.73 14.82 -3.94
CA GLU A 54 11.18 14.73 -3.68
C GLU A 54 11.54 13.50 -2.82
N ALA A 55 10.74 13.21 -1.78
CA ALA A 55 10.91 12.02 -0.97
C ALA A 55 10.73 10.74 -1.81
N CYS A 56 9.69 10.69 -2.64
CA CYS A 56 9.46 9.58 -3.55
C CYS A 56 10.62 9.37 -4.53
N ASP A 57 11.11 10.42 -5.18
CA ASP A 57 12.22 10.34 -6.13
C ASP A 57 13.47 9.76 -5.48
N SER A 58 13.81 10.21 -4.26
CA SER A 58 14.96 9.67 -3.52
C SER A 58 14.85 8.16 -3.21
N ILE A 59 13.63 7.67 -2.99
CA ILE A 59 13.36 6.25 -2.74
C ILE A 59 13.41 5.47 -4.05
N VAL A 60 12.80 6.00 -5.12
CA VAL A 60 12.83 5.38 -6.45
C VAL A 60 14.25 5.28 -6.98
N ASP A 61 15.10 6.28 -6.75
CA ASP A 61 16.52 6.24 -7.12
C ASP A 61 17.25 5.05 -6.46
N THR A 62 16.95 4.75 -5.19
CA THR A 62 17.52 3.60 -4.51
C THR A 62 16.97 2.27 -5.05
N ILE A 63 15.68 2.21 -5.36
CA ILE A 63 15.03 0.98 -5.86
C ILE A 63 15.44 0.67 -7.32
N THR A 64 15.74 1.71 -8.11
CA THR A 64 16.17 1.59 -9.50
C THR A 64 17.67 1.36 -9.66
N ASP A 65 18.44 1.39 -8.56
CA ASP A 65 19.88 1.06 -8.58
C ASP A 65 20.10 -0.40 -8.99
N GLU A 66 21.06 -0.64 -9.88
CA GLU A 66 21.40 -1.98 -10.38
C GLU A 66 21.82 -2.94 -9.24
N GLN A 67 22.35 -2.42 -8.13
CA GLN A 67 22.73 -3.20 -6.96
C GLN A 67 21.57 -3.49 -6.01
N PHE A 68 20.39 -2.90 -6.21
CA PHE A 68 19.26 -3.04 -5.29
C PHE A 68 18.88 -4.52 -5.05
N LYS A 69 18.85 -5.35 -6.10
CA LYS A 69 18.58 -6.79 -5.97
C LYS A 69 19.64 -7.50 -5.13
N ALA A 70 20.91 -7.11 -5.25
CA ALA A 70 21.99 -7.67 -4.44
C ALA A 70 21.88 -7.24 -2.97
N TRP A 71 21.59 -5.97 -2.70
CA TRP A 71 21.43 -5.46 -1.33
C TRP A 71 20.18 -6.00 -0.62
N SER A 72 19.11 -6.27 -1.37
CA SER A 72 17.84 -6.79 -0.85
C SER A 72 17.75 -8.32 -0.85
N GLU A 73 18.81 -9.04 -1.24
CA GLU A 73 18.77 -10.50 -1.39
C GLU A 73 18.48 -11.23 -0.08
N GLY A 74 19.02 -10.72 1.03
CA GLY A 74 18.77 -11.23 2.38
C GLY A 74 17.34 -11.00 2.89
N ALA A 75 16.54 -10.19 2.19
CA ALA A 75 15.16 -9.93 2.57
C ALA A 75 14.23 -11.09 2.23
N ILE A 76 14.59 -11.99 1.30
CA ILE A 76 13.73 -13.10 0.89
C ILE A 76 14.03 -14.34 1.76
N PRO A 77 13.08 -14.82 2.58
CA PRO A 77 13.27 -16.03 3.36
C PRO A 77 13.57 -17.24 2.44
N PRO A 78 14.56 -18.10 2.74
CA PRO A 78 14.95 -19.20 1.85
C PRO A 78 13.81 -20.14 1.44
N GLY A 79 12.86 -20.40 2.35
CA GLY A 79 11.70 -21.27 2.09
C GLY A 79 10.53 -20.60 1.35
N GLN A 80 10.60 -19.29 1.12
CA GLN A 80 9.52 -18.48 0.50
C GLN A 80 9.96 -17.85 -0.83
N ARG A 81 11.10 -18.28 -1.38
CA ARG A 81 11.60 -17.80 -2.66
C ARG A 81 10.75 -18.35 -3.81
N VAL A 82 10.14 -17.44 -4.55
CA VAL A 82 9.40 -17.76 -5.77
C VAL A 82 10.35 -17.69 -6.98
N PRO A 83 10.35 -18.71 -7.87
CA PRO A 83 11.22 -18.76 -9.04
C PRO A 83 10.78 -17.79 -10.15
N ASN A 84 11.69 -17.49 -11.08
CA ASN A 84 11.45 -16.65 -12.26
C ASN A 84 11.04 -15.20 -11.92
N GLU A 85 11.72 -14.60 -10.94
CA GLU A 85 11.54 -13.21 -10.53
C GLU A 85 11.77 -12.22 -11.68
N ASN A 86 10.85 -11.26 -11.85
CA ASN A 86 11.00 -10.16 -12.80
C ASN A 86 12.20 -9.26 -12.48
N GLU A 87 12.62 -8.42 -13.43
CA GLU A 87 13.74 -7.48 -13.22
C GLU A 87 13.42 -6.41 -12.16
N HIS A 88 12.17 -5.95 -12.09
CA HIS A 88 11.70 -5.00 -11.10
C HIS A 88 10.27 -5.33 -10.64
N THR A 89 9.82 -4.68 -9.56
CA THR A 89 8.42 -4.81 -9.10
C THR A 89 7.45 -4.23 -10.12
N SER A 90 6.22 -4.77 -10.20
CA SER A 90 5.13 -4.18 -10.99
C SER A 90 4.42 -3.04 -10.26
N PHE A 91 4.46 -3.04 -8.93
CA PHE A 91 3.75 -2.09 -8.07
C PHE A 91 4.66 -1.60 -6.95
N LEU A 92 4.53 -0.32 -6.62
CA LEU A 92 5.24 0.29 -5.51
C LEU A 92 4.28 1.19 -4.73
N ALA A 93 4.21 0.98 -3.43
CA ALA A 93 3.48 1.82 -2.49
C ALA A 93 4.47 2.45 -1.51
N ILE A 94 4.34 3.76 -1.27
CA ILE A 94 5.21 4.51 -0.35
C ILE A 94 4.35 5.32 0.61
N ASP A 95 4.50 5.07 1.91
CA ASP A 95 3.66 5.64 2.97
C ASP A 95 4.41 6.71 3.76
N PHE A 96 3.84 7.90 3.82
CA PHE A 96 4.37 9.01 4.56
C PHE A 96 3.46 9.44 5.70
N ALA A 97 4.02 9.53 6.90
CA ALA A 97 3.44 10.36 7.95
C ALA A 97 3.65 11.83 7.61
N ILE A 98 2.68 12.66 8.00
CA ILE A 98 2.85 14.11 7.94
C ILE A 98 3.38 14.61 9.29
N CYS A 99 4.53 15.27 9.24
CA CYS A 99 5.29 15.79 10.37
C CYS A 99 5.53 17.29 10.23
N LYS A 100 6.22 17.88 11.21
CA LYS A 100 6.75 19.24 11.15
C LYS A 100 8.27 19.24 11.28
N ASP A 101 8.94 20.11 10.54
CA ASP A 101 10.37 20.37 10.76
C ASP A 101 10.56 21.31 11.96
N LYS A 102 11.83 21.61 12.24
CA LYS A 102 12.25 22.57 13.26
C LYS A 102 11.69 23.99 13.07
N ASN A 103 11.25 24.36 11.87
CA ASN A 103 10.66 25.67 11.58
C ASN A 103 9.12 25.64 11.71
N GLY A 104 8.53 24.45 11.89
CA GLY A 104 7.08 24.24 11.95
C GLY A 104 6.42 23.98 10.60
N ASP A 105 7.19 23.88 9.51
CA ASP A 105 6.66 23.59 8.18
C ASP A 105 6.37 22.09 8.04
N LEU A 106 5.33 21.76 7.27
CA LEU A 106 4.95 20.36 7.05
C LEU A 106 6.00 19.62 6.20
N LEU A 107 6.31 18.39 6.59
CA LEU A 107 7.18 17.50 5.82
C LEU A 107 6.72 16.05 5.91
N PRO A 108 7.00 15.23 4.89
CA PRO A 108 6.75 13.80 4.92
C PRO A 108 7.89 13.05 5.65
N GLN A 109 7.53 12.03 6.43
CA GLN A 109 8.48 11.03 6.93
C GLN A 109 8.01 9.64 6.53
N LEU A 110 8.90 8.87 5.92
CA LEU A 110 8.63 7.51 5.47
C LEU A 110 8.27 6.63 6.67
N ILE A 111 7.16 5.91 6.55
CA ILE A 111 6.67 4.96 7.55
C ILE A 111 6.83 3.53 7.06
N GLU A 112 6.43 3.30 5.82
CA GLU A 112 6.41 2.00 5.19
C GLU A 112 6.57 2.16 3.67
N LEU A 113 7.19 1.17 3.03
CA LEU A 113 7.26 1.01 1.59
C LEU A 113 7.01 -0.47 1.27
N GLN A 114 6.31 -0.73 0.17
CA GLN A 114 5.88 -2.09 -0.21
C GLN A 114 5.94 -2.28 -1.72
N GLY A 115 6.60 -3.35 -2.16
CA GLY A 115 6.62 -3.81 -3.56
C GLY A 115 5.42 -4.67 -3.92
N PHE A 116 4.21 -4.22 -3.58
CA PHE A 116 3.00 -5.05 -3.66
C PHE A 116 1.75 -4.23 -3.96
N PRO A 117 0.81 -4.75 -4.78
CA PRO A 117 -0.41 -4.03 -5.12
C PRO A 117 -1.42 -3.99 -3.97
N SER A 118 -2.14 -2.88 -3.87
CA SER A 118 -3.35 -2.81 -3.06
C SER A 118 -4.24 -1.67 -3.56
N ILE A 119 -5.55 -1.93 -3.65
CA ILE A 119 -6.62 -0.91 -3.74
C ILE A 119 -6.58 0.04 -4.94
N PHE A 120 -5.87 -0.29 -6.02
CA PHE A 120 -5.81 0.52 -7.25
C PHE A 120 -7.20 0.74 -7.87
N GLY A 121 -8.01 -0.31 -8.03
CA GLY A 121 -9.37 -0.18 -8.56
C GLY A 121 -10.25 0.70 -7.67
N PHE A 122 -10.22 0.46 -6.36
CA PHE A 122 -11.00 1.24 -5.40
C PHE A 122 -10.63 2.73 -5.37
N GLN A 123 -9.35 3.11 -5.52
CA GLN A 123 -8.97 4.52 -5.44
C GLN A 123 -9.45 5.37 -6.61
N SER A 124 -9.48 4.83 -7.83
CA SER A 124 -10.07 5.54 -8.97
C SER A 124 -11.57 5.77 -8.77
N TYR A 125 -12.29 4.76 -8.25
CA TYR A 125 -13.72 4.89 -7.94
C TYR A 125 -14.00 5.91 -6.81
N LEU A 126 -13.24 5.82 -5.72
CA LEU A 126 -13.45 6.63 -4.53
C LEU A 126 -13.24 8.14 -4.80
N SER A 127 -12.19 8.48 -5.56
CA SER A 127 -11.85 9.86 -5.91
C SER A 127 -12.94 10.54 -6.74
N GLY A 128 -13.51 9.83 -7.73
CA GLY A 128 -14.66 10.31 -8.49
C GLY A 128 -15.89 10.57 -7.62
N ASN A 129 -16.20 9.65 -6.69
CA ASN A 129 -17.32 9.83 -5.77
C ASN A 129 -17.14 11.03 -4.83
N PHE A 130 -15.93 11.32 -4.35
CA PHE A 130 -15.70 12.52 -3.54
C PHE A 130 -16.05 13.80 -4.30
N ARG A 131 -15.69 13.91 -5.59
CA ARG A 131 -16.04 15.07 -6.42
C ARG A 131 -17.54 15.20 -6.66
N ASN A 132 -18.28 14.08 -6.70
CA ASN A 132 -19.72 14.08 -6.93
C ASN A 132 -20.53 14.52 -5.69
N TYR A 133 -20.04 14.24 -4.48
CA TYR A 133 -20.79 14.45 -3.24
C TYR A 133 -20.29 15.61 -2.36
N PHE A 134 -19.05 16.07 -2.57
CA PHE A 134 -18.44 17.08 -1.72
C PHE A 134 -17.77 18.19 -2.54
N PRO A 135 -17.64 19.41 -1.99
CA PRO A 135 -17.00 20.52 -2.70
C PRO A 135 -15.48 20.32 -2.75
N ILE A 136 -15.01 19.76 -3.87
CA ILE A 136 -13.58 19.67 -4.19
C ILE A 136 -13.25 20.85 -5.12
N PRO A 137 -12.37 21.78 -4.72
CA PRO A 137 -12.04 22.94 -5.55
C PRO A 137 -11.36 22.55 -6.88
N ASP A 138 -11.50 23.42 -7.87
CA ASP A 138 -10.66 23.37 -9.08
C ASP A 138 -9.17 23.60 -8.72
N GLY A 139 -8.26 23.10 -9.55
CA GLY A 139 -6.80 23.16 -9.28
C GLY A 139 -6.33 22.20 -8.19
N PHE A 140 -7.14 21.18 -7.88
CA PHE A 140 -6.81 20.10 -6.95
C PHE A 140 -7.01 18.75 -7.63
N ASN A 141 -5.99 17.88 -7.62
CA ASN A 141 -5.98 16.63 -8.37
C ASN A 141 -5.54 15.43 -7.53
N HIS A 142 -6.11 14.25 -7.80
CA HIS A 142 -5.72 12.98 -7.17
C HIS A 142 -4.73 12.18 -8.01
N LEU A 143 -4.63 12.50 -9.31
CA LEU A 143 -3.73 11.89 -10.28
C LEU A 143 -2.40 12.67 -10.41
N PHE A 144 -1.38 12.00 -10.93
CA PHE A 144 -0.04 12.57 -11.12
C PHE A 144 0.44 12.43 -12.57
N ASP A 145 1.12 11.34 -12.90
CA ASP A 145 1.72 11.13 -14.23
C ASP A 145 0.69 10.64 -15.28
N VAL A 146 -0.61 10.77 -14.96
CA VAL A 146 -1.73 10.44 -15.84
C VAL A 146 -2.76 11.56 -15.77
N ASP A 147 -3.40 11.84 -16.91
CA ASP A 147 -4.25 13.03 -17.10
C ASP A 147 -5.73 12.81 -16.78
N SER A 148 -6.16 11.55 -16.65
CA SER A 148 -7.57 11.20 -16.51
C SER A 148 -7.74 9.79 -15.94
N ASP A 149 -8.94 9.51 -15.41
CA ASP A 149 -9.30 8.15 -14.98
C ASP A 149 -9.26 7.16 -16.15
N GLU A 150 -9.44 7.62 -17.40
CA GLU A 150 -9.35 6.76 -18.58
C GLU A 150 -7.90 6.33 -18.85
N THR A 151 -6.94 7.27 -18.85
CA THR A 151 -5.52 6.91 -19.00
C THR A 151 -5.03 6.09 -17.82
N TYR A 152 -5.48 6.38 -16.60
CA TYR A 152 -5.26 5.53 -15.42
C TYR A 152 -5.67 4.07 -15.66
N ARG A 153 -6.91 3.85 -16.14
CA ARG A 153 -7.42 2.50 -16.45
C ARG A 153 -6.61 1.82 -17.55
N GLN A 154 -6.20 2.56 -18.57
CA GLN A 154 -5.36 2.03 -19.65
C GLN A 154 -3.98 1.59 -19.15
N HIS A 155 -3.37 2.35 -18.24
CA HIS A 155 -2.12 2.00 -17.59
C HIS A 155 -2.26 0.70 -16.78
N LEU A 156 -3.33 0.56 -15.98
CA LEU A 156 -3.60 -0.69 -15.24
C LEU A 156 -3.87 -1.86 -16.18
N ARG A 157 -4.68 -1.67 -17.22
CA ARG A 157 -4.97 -2.72 -18.21
C ARG A 157 -3.69 -3.20 -18.90
N ARG A 158 -2.84 -2.28 -19.36
CA ARG A 158 -1.56 -2.62 -20.00
C ARG A 158 -0.66 -3.43 -19.08
N LEU A 159 -0.58 -3.06 -17.80
CA LEU A 159 0.25 -3.77 -16.82
C LEU A 159 -0.33 -5.14 -16.43
N ILE A 160 -1.63 -5.21 -16.13
CA ILE A 160 -2.26 -6.40 -15.55
C ILE A 160 -2.63 -7.42 -16.63
N ILE A 161 -3.29 -6.97 -17.69
CA ILE A 161 -3.74 -7.84 -18.79
C ILE A 161 -2.64 -8.10 -19.81
N GLY A 162 -1.82 -7.08 -20.09
CA GLY A 162 -0.87 -7.13 -21.20
C GLY A 162 -1.58 -7.39 -22.53
N THR A 163 -1.17 -8.44 -23.23
CA THR A 163 -1.75 -8.89 -24.49
C THR A 163 -2.63 -10.14 -24.37
N GLU A 164 -2.84 -10.64 -23.16
CA GLU A 164 -3.57 -11.89 -22.94
C GLU A 164 -5.09 -11.66 -22.92
N PRO A 165 -5.90 -12.68 -23.26
CA PRO A 165 -7.33 -12.64 -23.02
C PRO A 165 -7.63 -12.50 -21.51
N PRO A 166 -8.60 -11.67 -21.07
CA PRO A 166 -8.91 -11.49 -19.66
C PRO A 166 -9.20 -12.79 -18.90
N GLU A 167 -9.82 -13.78 -19.54
CA GLU A 167 -10.07 -15.10 -18.98
C GLU A 167 -8.81 -15.95 -18.75
N GLN A 168 -7.65 -15.51 -19.23
CA GLN A 168 -6.34 -16.13 -18.94
C GLN A 168 -5.53 -15.33 -17.92
N VAL A 169 -6.12 -14.29 -17.34
CA VAL A 169 -5.52 -13.43 -16.32
C VAL A 169 -6.38 -13.50 -15.06
N ILE A 170 -5.77 -13.83 -13.92
CA ILE A 170 -6.49 -13.93 -12.65
C ILE A 170 -5.94 -12.93 -11.63
N LEU A 171 -6.81 -12.48 -10.72
CA LEU A 171 -6.41 -11.90 -9.45
C LEU A 171 -6.33 -13.05 -8.43
N LEU A 172 -5.12 -13.38 -7.96
CA LEU A 172 -4.92 -14.50 -7.04
C LEU A 172 -5.00 -14.04 -5.58
N GLU A 173 -5.77 -14.77 -4.78
CA GLU A 173 -5.99 -14.53 -3.35
C GLU A 173 -6.34 -15.85 -2.63
N ILE A 174 -6.16 -15.99 -1.31
CA ILE A 174 -6.57 -17.21 -0.58
C ILE A 174 -8.09 -17.34 -0.58
N TYR A 175 -8.81 -16.32 -0.09
CA TYR A 175 -10.27 -16.30 -0.04
C TYR A 175 -10.78 -14.93 -0.48
N PRO A 176 -10.90 -14.68 -1.80
CA PRO A 176 -11.27 -13.37 -2.33
C PRO A 176 -12.49 -12.74 -1.66
N GLU A 177 -13.51 -13.56 -1.37
CA GLU A 177 -14.78 -13.14 -0.80
C GLU A 177 -14.70 -12.73 0.68
N LYS A 178 -13.65 -13.16 1.39
CA LYS A 178 -13.43 -12.85 2.82
C LYS A 178 -12.49 -11.66 3.02
N GLN A 179 -11.85 -11.18 1.96
CA GLN A 179 -10.93 -10.06 2.06
C GLN A 179 -11.68 -8.76 2.35
N LYS A 180 -11.17 -7.98 3.30
CA LYS A 180 -11.76 -6.66 3.63
C LYS A 180 -11.76 -5.71 2.44
N THR A 181 -10.78 -5.88 1.55
CA THR A 181 -10.64 -5.08 0.33
C THR A 181 -11.38 -5.68 -0.87
N ARG A 182 -12.33 -6.61 -0.69
CA ARG A 182 -13.03 -7.29 -1.81
C ARG A 182 -13.72 -6.34 -2.79
N ILE A 183 -14.14 -5.15 -2.35
CA ILE A 183 -14.62 -4.10 -3.24
C ILE A 183 -13.63 -3.72 -4.34
N ASP A 184 -12.32 -3.73 -4.04
CA ASP A 184 -11.29 -3.48 -5.04
C ASP A 184 -11.25 -4.60 -6.09
N PHE A 185 -11.54 -5.84 -5.70
CA PHE A 185 -11.61 -6.97 -6.62
C PHE A 185 -12.83 -6.85 -7.53
N ALA A 186 -13.98 -6.48 -6.98
CA ALA A 186 -15.20 -6.24 -7.74
C ALA A 186 -15.03 -5.11 -8.77
N ILE A 187 -14.41 -3.99 -8.35
CA ILE A 187 -14.09 -2.88 -9.26
C ILE A 187 -13.08 -3.32 -10.32
N THR A 188 -12.04 -4.06 -9.92
CA THR A 188 -11.03 -4.55 -10.86
C THR A 188 -11.64 -5.51 -11.89
N HIS A 189 -12.57 -6.36 -11.48
CA HIS A 189 -13.33 -7.22 -12.38
C HIS A 189 -14.13 -6.40 -13.39
N GLN A 190 -14.91 -5.41 -12.94
CA GLN A 190 -15.67 -4.53 -13.83
C GLN A 190 -14.77 -3.74 -14.79
N MET A 191 -13.60 -3.32 -14.31
CA MET A 191 -12.64 -2.51 -15.06
C MET A 191 -11.87 -3.32 -16.11
N LEU A 192 -11.45 -4.54 -15.80
CA LEU A 192 -10.49 -5.30 -16.61
C LEU A 192 -11.05 -6.61 -17.18
N GLY A 193 -12.15 -7.13 -16.62
CA GLY A 193 -12.76 -8.39 -17.00
C GLY A 193 -12.08 -9.64 -16.41
N ILE A 194 -11.22 -9.48 -15.39
CA ILE A 194 -10.49 -10.60 -14.76
C ILE A 194 -11.25 -11.17 -13.57
N GLU A 195 -11.00 -12.43 -13.27
CA GLU A 195 -11.59 -13.12 -12.13
C GLU A 195 -10.70 -13.09 -10.90
N ALA A 196 -11.30 -12.85 -9.72
CA ALA A 196 -10.63 -13.11 -8.46
C ALA A 196 -10.74 -14.60 -8.12
N VAL A 197 -9.60 -15.30 -8.13
CA VAL A 197 -9.54 -16.76 -7.99
C VAL A 197 -8.87 -17.13 -6.68
N CYS A 198 -9.57 -17.95 -5.91
CA CYS A 198 -9.10 -18.58 -4.69
C CYS A 198 -7.93 -19.54 -4.98
N LEU A 199 -6.85 -19.48 -4.19
CA LEU A 199 -5.68 -20.34 -4.32
C LEU A 199 -6.04 -21.84 -4.32
N THR A 200 -7.04 -22.25 -3.53
CA THR A 200 -7.47 -23.66 -3.46
C THR A 200 -8.21 -24.14 -4.71
N ASN A 201 -8.68 -23.21 -5.54
CA ASN A 201 -9.39 -23.51 -6.79
C ASN A 201 -8.44 -23.60 -7.99
N ILE A 202 -7.15 -23.31 -7.80
CA ILE A 202 -6.13 -23.48 -8.82
C ILE A 202 -5.84 -24.96 -9.02
N GLN A 203 -5.89 -25.39 -10.27
CA GLN A 203 -5.49 -26.72 -10.71
C GLN A 203 -4.11 -26.63 -11.38
N LYS A 204 -3.24 -27.59 -11.09
CA LYS A 204 -1.89 -27.65 -11.66
C LYS A 204 -1.69 -28.92 -12.48
N GLU A 205 -1.25 -28.77 -13.72
CA GLU A 205 -0.86 -29.87 -14.60
C GLU A 205 0.57 -29.64 -15.12
N GLY A 206 1.54 -30.33 -14.54
CA GLY A 206 2.95 -30.04 -14.78
C GLY A 206 3.29 -28.62 -14.33
N ARG A 207 3.73 -27.78 -15.29
CA ARG A 207 4.04 -26.35 -15.06
C ARG A 207 2.85 -25.42 -15.35
N LYS A 208 1.75 -25.93 -15.92
CA LYS A 208 0.60 -25.12 -16.32
C LYS A 208 -0.43 -25.02 -15.20
N LEU A 209 -1.00 -23.84 -15.04
CA LEU A 209 -2.05 -23.56 -14.06
C LEU A 209 -3.38 -23.31 -14.76
N PHE A 210 -4.47 -23.72 -14.11
CA PHE A 210 -5.82 -23.59 -14.62
C PHE A 210 -6.80 -23.25 -13.51
N TYR A 211 -7.91 -22.62 -13.87
CA TYR A 211 -9.09 -22.49 -13.02
C TYR A 211 -10.34 -22.84 -13.80
N GLU A 212 -11.44 -23.07 -13.09
CA GLU A 212 -12.74 -23.36 -13.69
C GLU A 212 -13.72 -22.24 -13.37
N LYS A 213 -14.50 -21.83 -14.37
CA LYS A 213 -15.62 -20.90 -14.24
C LYS A 213 -16.74 -21.36 -15.16
N ASP A 214 -17.96 -21.44 -14.61
CA ASP A 214 -19.17 -21.82 -15.34
C ASP A 214 -19.05 -23.16 -16.11
N GLY A 215 -18.33 -24.13 -15.53
CA GLY A 215 -18.07 -25.44 -16.15
C GLY A 215 -17.03 -25.42 -17.28
N GLN A 216 -16.42 -24.27 -17.56
CA GLN A 216 -15.34 -24.12 -18.52
C GLN A 216 -14.00 -23.95 -17.80
N ARG A 217 -12.99 -24.66 -18.32
CA ARG A 217 -11.62 -24.63 -17.81
C ARG A 217 -10.78 -23.64 -18.60
N TYR A 218 -10.09 -22.75 -17.90
CA TYR A 218 -9.25 -21.70 -18.47
C TYR A 218 -7.79 -21.88 -18.04
N HIS A 219 -6.87 -21.67 -18.99
CA HIS A 219 -5.44 -21.70 -18.73
C HIS A 219 -4.99 -20.34 -18.20
N ILE A 220 -4.26 -20.32 -17.09
CA ILE A 220 -3.76 -19.11 -16.47
C ILE A 220 -2.41 -18.76 -17.10
N LYS A 221 -2.32 -17.57 -17.69
CA LYS A 221 -1.12 -17.01 -18.31
C LYS A 221 -0.46 -15.94 -17.45
N ARG A 222 -1.27 -15.10 -16.79
CA ARG A 222 -0.81 -14.03 -15.92
C ARG A 222 -1.51 -14.12 -14.58
N ILE A 223 -0.76 -13.84 -13.51
CA ILE A 223 -1.29 -13.76 -12.15
C ILE A 223 -1.07 -12.34 -11.63
N TYR A 224 -2.17 -11.59 -11.47
CA TYR A 224 -2.18 -10.39 -10.64
C TYR A 224 -2.25 -10.81 -9.18
N ASN A 225 -1.11 -10.79 -8.50
CA ASN A 225 -0.98 -11.38 -7.18
C ASN A 225 -1.50 -10.43 -6.09
N ARG A 226 -2.45 -10.89 -5.29
CA ARG A 226 -2.93 -10.22 -4.06
C ARG A 226 -2.67 -11.01 -2.78
N LEU A 227 -2.00 -12.16 -2.92
CA LEU A 227 -1.58 -13.04 -1.84
C LEU A 227 -0.14 -12.78 -1.38
N ILE A 228 0.08 -12.78 -0.06
CA ILE A 228 1.40 -12.74 0.60
C ILE A 228 1.61 -13.98 1.50
N PHE A 229 2.87 -14.37 1.73
CA PHE A 229 3.19 -15.56 2.53
C PHE A 229 2.71 -15.47 3.98
N ASP A 230 2.82 -14.31 4.62
CA ASP A 230 2.29 -14.05 5.97
C ASP A 230 0.82 -14.45 6.13
N GLU A 231 0.00 -14.24 5.10
CA GLU A 231 -1.41 -14.60 5.17
C GLU A 231 -1.59 -16.12 5.08
N LEU A 232 -0.76 -16.82 4.32
CA LEU A 232 -0.77 -18.29 4.22
C LEU A 232 -0.43 -18.97 5.54
N GLU A 233 0.43 -18.38 6.37
CA GLU A 233 0.79 -18.93 7.68
C GLU A 233 -0.41 -19.04 8.64
N ASN A 234 -1.46 -18.24 8.43
CA ASN A 234 -2.70 -18.34 9.19
C ASN A 234 -3.57 -19.55 8.79
N PHE A 235 -3.22 -20.25 7.72
CA PHE A 235 -3.96 -21.39 7.18
C PHE A 235 -3.04 -22.62 6.96
N PRO A 236 -2.43 -23.18 8.02
CA PRO A 236 -1.47 -24.28 7.90
C PRO A 236 -2.06 -25.56 7.29
N GLU A 237 -3.38 -25.73 7.38
CA GLU A 237 -4.12 -26.89 6.87
C GLU A 237 -4.68 -26.66 5.45
N LEU A 238 -4.33 -25.54 4.80
CA LEU A 238 -4.82 -25.20 3.47
C LEU A 238 -4.30 -26.22 2.44
N LYS A 239 -5.22 -26.90 1.77
CA LYS A 239 -4.89 -27.85 0.70
C LYS A 239 -4.93 -27.15 -0.64
N THR A 240 -3.79 -27.06 -1.31
CA THR A 240 -3.65 -26.42 -2.62
C THR A 240 -2.97 -27.38 -3.59
N ALA A 241 -3.32 -27.30 -4.89
CA ALA A 241 -2.59 -28.03 -5.94
C ALA A 241 -1.35 -27.25 -6.45
N PHE A 242 -1.22 -26.00 -6.01
CA PHE A 242 -0.19 -25.05 -6.40
C PHE A 242 0.35 -24.35 -5.14
N SER A 243 1.67 -24.29 -5.03
CA SER A 243 2.40 -23.45 -4.07
C SER A 243 3.04 -22.29 -4.80
N LEU A 244 3.10 -21.10 -4.18
CA LEU A 244 3.77 -19.94 -4.78
C LEU A 244 5.24 -20.23 -5.15
N THR A 245 5.89 -21.17 -4.46
CA THR A 245 7.28 -21.58 -4.72
C THR A 245 7.43 -22.59 -5.86
N ASP A 246 6.33 -23.02 -6.49
CA ASP A 246 6.38 -23.92 -7.63
C ASP A 246 6.91 -23.21 -8.88
N ASP A 247 7.76 -23.90 -9.64
CA ASP A 247 8.20 -23.43 -10.97
C ASP A 247 7.10 -23.70 -12.02
N VAL A 248 6.37 -22.65 -12.38
CA VAL A 248 5.17 -22.68 -13.25
C VAL A 248 5.28 -21.68 -14.42
N ASP A 249 4.55 -21.94 -15.50
CA ASP A 249 4.56 -21.16 -16.75
C ASP A 249 3.57 -19.99 -16.70
N VAL A 250 3.76 -19.08 -15.74
CA VAL A 250 2.95 -17.87 -15.59
C VAL A 250 3.81 -16.63 -15.50
N GLU A 251 3.29 -15.50 -15.99
CA GLU A 251 3.85 -14.18 -15.75
C GLU A 251 3.24 -13.60 -14.46
N TRP A 252 4.10 -13.18 -13.54
CA TRP A 252 3.67 -12.55 -12.30
C TRP A 252 3.52 -11.03 -12.46
N ILE A 253 2.35 -10.51 -12.11
CA ILE A 253 2.11 -9.07 -11.97
C ILE A 253 2.02 -8.77 -10.48
N GLY A 254 3.10 -8.22 -9.93
CA GLY A 254 3.35 -8.18 -8.49
C GLY A 254 4.00 -9.47 -7.99
N HIS A 255 5.16 -9.85 -8.56
CA HIS A 255 5.87 -11.07 -8.18
C HIS A 255 6.16 -11.14 -6.67
N PRO A 256 5.85 -12.26 -5.98
CA PRO A 256 5.86 -12.34 -4.51
C PRO A 256 7.16 -11.89 -3.84
N ASN A 257 8.32 -12.16 -4.45
CA ASN A 257 9.61 -11.75 -3.89
C ASN A 257 9.74 -10.23 -3.67
N TRP A 258 9.07 -9.38 -4.46
CA TRP A 258 9.15 -7.92 -4.31
C TRP A 258 8.48 -7.40 -3.04
N PHE A 259 7.53 -8.16 -2.48
CA PHE A 259 6.96 -7.89 -1.16
C PHE A 259 8.04 -7.95 -0.06
N PHE A 260 9.00 -8.86 -0.20
CA PHE A 260 10.13 -8.98 0.72
C PHE A 260 11.22 -7.96 0.43
N ARG A 261 11.60 -7.79 -0.85
CA ARG A 261 12.71 -6.91 -1.24
C ARG A 261 12.44 -5.44 -0.92
N ILE A 262 11.22 -4.97 -1.18
CA ILE A 262 10.76 -3.61 -0.89
C ILE A 262 9.91 -3.69 0.36
N SER A 263 10.58 -3.61 1.51
CA SER A 263 9.99 -3.82 2.84
C SER A 263 10.75 -3.02 3.90
N LYS A 264 10.56 -3.35 5.19
CA LYS A 264 11.35 -2.76 6.28
C LYS A 264 12.86 -2.99 6.10
N HIS A 265 13.24 -4.09 5.44
CA HIS A 265 14.63 -4.38 5.10
C HIS A 265 15.25 -3.29 4.22
N THR A 266 14.47 -2.60 3.40
CA THR A 266 14.99 -1.53 2.54
C THR A 266 15.37 -0.26 3.32
N LEU A 267 14.80 -0.06 4.52
CA LEU A 267 14.91 1.23 5.22
C LEU A 267 16.35 1.70 5.50
N PRO A 268 17.30 0.84 5.95
CA PRO A 268 18.70 1.24 6.11
C PRO A 268 19.44 1.59 4.81
N LEU A 269 18.92 1.17 3.65
CA LEU A 269 19.52 1.44 2.35
C LEU A 269 19.17 2.84 1.83
N LEU A 270 18.12 3.45 2.38
CA LEU A 270 17.61 4.75 1.95
C LEU A 270 18.36 5.89 2.66
N ASN A 271 18.93 6.81 1.88
CA ASN A 271 19.59 8.01 2.40
C ASN A 271 18.84 9.27 1.97
N SER A 272 17.93 9.73 2.82
CA SER A 272 17.07 10.87 2.53
C SER A 272 16.61 11.56 3.83
N PRO A 273 16.48 12.90 3.85
CA PRO A 273 15.94 13.60 5.03
C PRO A 273 14.48 13.24 5.33
N TYR A 274 13.80 12.61 4.37
CA TYR A 274 12.43 12.14 4.50
C TYR A 274 12.35 10.71 5.05
N VAL A 275 13.47 10.05 5.32
CA VAL A 275 13.52 8.69 5.86
C VAL A 275 14.07 8.74 7.29
N PRO A 276 13.34 8.22 8.29
CA PRO A 276 13.86 8.13 9.64
C PRO A 276 15.10 7.27 9.69
N THR A 277 16.12 7.71 10.44
CA THR A 277 17.36 6.96 10.62
C THR A 277 17.04 5.53 11.08
N SER A 278 17.50 4.56 10.29
CA SER A 278 17.19 3.15 10.43
C SER A 278 18.47 2.32 10.30
N GLN A 279 18.66 1.35 11.19
CA GLN A 279 19.84 0.48 11.21
C GLN A 279 19.43 -0.95 11.52
N TYR A 280 20.06 -1.92 10.85
CA TYR A 280 19.95 -3.33 11.24
C TYR A 280 20.55 -3.50 12.64
N LEU A 281 19.84 -4.19 13.54
CA LEU A 281 20.20 -4.24 14.95
C LEU A 281 21.55 -4.95 15.17
N ASP A 282 21.88 -5.95 14.35
CA ASP A 282 23.18 -6.64 14.35
C ASP A 282 24.37 -5.72 13.97
N GLN A 283 24.10 -4.62 13.26
CA GLN A 283 25.09 -3.63 12.86
C GLN A 283 25.25 -2.48 13.87
N VAL A 284 24.38 -2.40 14.89
CA VAL A 284 24.46 -1.36 15.92
C VAL A 284 25.56 -1.69 16.92
N LYS A 285 26.71 -1.01 16.81
CA LYS A 285 27.87 -1.19 17.70
C LYS A 285 27.69 -0.55 19.07
N THR A 286 26.93 0.54 19.15
CA THR A 286 26.65 1.27 20.37
C THR A 286 25.22 1.76 20.28
N TYR A 287 24.41 1.44 21.28
CA TYR A 287 23.02 1.88 21.30
C TYR A 287 22.95 3.40 21.50
N PRO A 288 21.96 4.08 20.91
CA PRO A 288 21.67 5.48 21.22
C PRO A 288 21.42 5.68 22.71
N ASP A 289 21.87 6.81 23.26
CA ASP A 289 21.59 7.16 24.66
C ASP A 289 20.11 7.52 24.90
N ASP A 290 19.38 7.86 23.83
CA ASP A 290 17.98 8.32 23.83
C ASP A 290 17.02 7.27 23.23
N LEU A 291 17.10 6.02 23.70
CA LEU A 291 16.27 4.90 23.21
C LEU A 291 14.76 5.17 23.26
N GLU A 292 14.28 6.10 24.08
CA GLU A 292 12.88 6.55 24.09
C GLU A 292 12.43 7.15 22.75
N ASN A 293 13.37 7.60 21.92
CA ASN A 293 13.13 8.13 20.57
C ASN A 293 13.25 7.06 19.48
N TYR A 294 13.36 5.78 19.84
CA TYR A 294 13.54 4.68 18.89
C TYR A 294 12.42 3.65 19.02
N VAL A 295 12.16 2.97 17.91
CA VAL A 295 11.27 1.81 17.80
C VAL A 295 12.09 0.64 17.29
N LEU A 296 11.75 -0.55 17.78
CA LEU A 296 12.31 -1.78 17.27
C LEU A 296 11.27 -2.50 16.41
N LYS A 297 11.64 -2.89 15.20
CA LYS A 297 10.75 -3.57 14.25
C LYS A 297 11.36 -4.90 13.82
N PRO A 298 10.63 -6.03 13.91
CA PRO A 298 11.04 -7.26 13.23
C PRO A 298 10.99 -7.04 11.71
N LEU A 299 11.97 -7.59 10.99
CA LEU A 299 12.08 -7.45 9.53
C LEU A 299 11.03 -8.27 8.79
N PHE A 300 10.72 -9.47 9.30
CA PHE A 300 9.80 -10.44 8.70
C PHE A 300 8.41 -10.42 9.34
N SER A 301 8.02 -9.30 9.95
CA SER A 301 6.65 -9.10 10.43
C SER A 301 5.97 -7.95 9.68
N PHE A 302 4.71 -8.14 9.35
CA PHE A 302 3.95 -7.20 8.53
C PHE A 302 2.74 -6.64 9.28
N ALA A 303 2.13 -5.56 8.73
CA ALA A 303 1.01 -4.85 9.34
C ALA A 303 1.22 -4.38 10.80
N GLY A 304 2.46 -4.05 11.17
CA GLY A 304 2.82 -3.55 12.50
C GLY A 304 2.90 -4.60 13.61
N SER A 305 2.77 -5.89 13.28
CA SER A 305 2.92 -6.98 14.25
C SER A 305 4.34 -7.00 14.83
N GLY A 306 4.48 -7.13 16.15
CA GLY A 306 5.78 -7.24 16.82
C GLY A 306 6.59 -5.94 16.94
N VAL A 307 6.07 -4.78 16.51
CA VAL A 307 6.76 -3.49 16.70
C VAL A 307 6.77 -3.11 18.17
N MET A 308 7.97 -2.89 18.72
CA MET A 308 8.15 -2.40 20.09
C MET A 308 8.34 -0.88 20.08
N LEU A 309 7.38 -0.17 20.65
CA LEU A 309 7.38 1.30 20.66
C LEU A 309 8.27 1.89 21.74
N ASN A 310 8.43 1.22 22.87
CA ASN A 310 9.28 1.67 23.96
C ASN A 310 10.26 0.55 24.24
N ILE A 311 11.55 0.85 24.09
CA ILE A 311 12.63 -0.11 24.21
C ILE A 311 13.66 0.40 25.21
N SER A 312 14.24 -0.54 25.94
CA SER A 312 15.36 -0.35 26.85
C SER A 312 16.61 -1.05 26.30
N LYS A 313 17.75 -0.79 26.92
CA LYS A 313 18.99 -1.49 26.58
C LYS A 313 18.86 -3.00 26.86
N GLU A 314 18.20 -3.33 27.97
CA GLU A 314 17.94 -4.70 28.39
C GLU A 314 17.09 -5.45 27.36
N ASP A 315 16.09 -4.79 26.76
CA ASP A 315 15.30 -5.37 25.67
C ASP A 315 16.19 -5.73 24.48
N LEU A 316 17.05 -4.81 24.04
CA LEU A 316 17.95 -5.03 22.90
C LEU A 316 19.00 -6.12 23.16
N ASP A 317 19.52 -6.19 24.39
CA ASP A 317 20.51 -7.19 24.79
C ASP A 317 19.90 -8.60 24.93
N SER A 318 18.60 -8.70 25.19
CA SER A 318 17.89 -9.98 25.30
C SER A 318 17.61 -10.67 23.96
N ILE A 319 17.73 -9.95 22.85
CA ILE A 319 17.46 -10.47 21.50
C ILE A 319 18.64 -11.29 21.02
N SER A 320 18.41 -12.58 20.80
CA SER A 320 19.41 -13.51 20.27
C SER A 320 19.65 -13.39 18.76
N ASP A 321 18.61 -13.07 18.00
CA ASP A 321 18.59 -13.06 16.53
C ASP A 321 18.56 -11.63 15.97
N LYS A 322 19.53 -10.81 16.37
CA LYS A 322 19.57 -9.36 16.05
C LYS A 322 19.52 -9.05 14.55
N GLU A 323 19.97 -9.97 13.70
CA GLU A 323 19.90 -9.85 12.23
C GLU A 323 18.47 -9.73 11.69
N ASN A 324 17.46 -10.16 12.45
CA ASN A 324 16.05 -10.10 12.05
C ASN A 324 15.32 -8.83 12.54
N TYR A 325 16.05 -7.85 13.08
CA TYR A 325 15.47 -6.66 13.66
C TYR A 325 16.07 -5.36 13.12
N LEU A 326 15.22 -4.34 13.08
CA LEU A 326 15.54 -2.98 12.68
C LEU A 326 15.33 -2.04 13.85
N LEU A 327 16.36 -1.28 14.19
CA LEU A 327 16.27 -0.13 15.10
C LEU A 327 16.02 1.13 14.27
N GLN A 328 14.90 1.82 14.50
CA GLN A 328 14.52 3.01 13.74
C GLN A 328 14.13 4.16 14.66
N LYS A 329 14.50 5.39 14.31
CA LYS A 329 14.05 6.60 15.01
C LYS A 329 12.52 6.80 14.85
N LYS A 330 11.84 7.12 15.94
CA LYS A 330 10.39 7.40 15.99
C LYS A 330 10.03 8.55 15.05
N VAL A 331 8.88 8.38 14.41
CA VAL A 331 8.23 9.43 13.62
C VAL A 331 7.09 10.03 14.43
N LYS A 332 7.11 11.35 14.59
CA LYS A 332 6.04 12.08 15.28
C LYS A 332 5.02 12.59 14.27
N TYR A 333 3.87 11.94 14.24
CA TYR A 333 2.73 12.36 13.42
C TYR A 333 2.15 13.66 13.95
N GLU A 334 1.99 14.64 13.07
CA GLU A 334 1.31 15.89 13.38
C GLU A 334 -0.18 15.78 13.01
N PRO A 335 -1.10 16.15 13.92
CA PRO A 335 -2.52 16.07 13.64
C PRO A 335 -2.95 17.30 12.82
N VAL A 336 -2.79 17.19 11.49
CA VAL A 336 -2.87 18.32 10.56
C VAL A 336 -4.25 18.56 9.95
N ILE A 337 -5.22 17.65 10.15
CA ILE A 337 -6.57 17.76 9.61
C ILE A 337 -7.53 18.19 10.71
N GLN A 338 -8.24 19.30 10.49
CA GLN A 338 -9.31 19.74 11.37
C GLN A 338 -10.62 19.04 11.01
N SER A 339 -11.08 18.12 11.85
CA SER A 339 -12.46 17.61 11.85
C SER A 339 -13.38 18.55 12.64
N PRO A 340 -14.72 18.37 12.60
CA PRO A 340 -15.66 19.17 13.39
C PRO A 340 -15.41 19.13 14.90
N ASP A 341 -14.86 18.03 15.41
CA ASP A 341 -14.74 17.70 16.82
C ASP A 341 -13.28 17.52 17.30
N GLY A 342 -12.28 17.73 16.43
CA GLY A 342 -10.88 17.61 16.83
C GLY A 342 -9.88 17.63 15.70
N LEU A 343 -8.62 17.36 16.04
CA LEU A 343 -7.55 17.20 15.05
C LEU A 343 -7.32 15.72 14.75
N VAL A 344 -7.02 15.43 13.48
CA VAL A 344 -6.84 14.09 12.93
C VAL A 344 -5.47 14.01 12.27
N LYS A 345 -4.76 12.90 12.49
CA LYS A 345 -3.51 12.57 11.81
C LYS A 345 -3.82 11.94 10.47
N CYS A 346 -2.98 12.22 9.48
CA CYS A 346 -3.01 11.51 8.20
C CYS A 346 -1.66 10.86 7.90
N GLU A 347 -1.78 9.74 7.20
CA GLU A 347 -0.70 9.13 6.47
C GLU A 347 -1.10 9.10 5.00
N ILE A 348 -0.17 9.46 4.12
CA ILE A 348 -0.38 9.57 2.68
C ILE A 348 0.44 8.46 2.00
N ARG A 349 -0.26 7.58 1.28
CA ARG A 349 0.34 6.51 0.48
C ARG A 349 0.33 6.90 -0.98
N MET A 350 1.50 6.90 -1.60
CA MET A 350 1.70 7.14 -3.02
C MET A 350 1.71 5.79 -3.76
N LEU A 351 0.98 5.68 -4.86
CA LEU A 351 0.76 4.43 -5.58
C LEU A 351 1.31 4.49 -7.00
N TYR A 352 2.31 3.66 -7.25
CA TYR A 352 3.03 3.55 -8.50
C TYR A 352 2.74 2.23 -9.20
N ILE A 353 2.85 2.26 -10.53
CA ILE A 353 3.05 1.07 -11.34
C ILE A 353 4.38 1.13 -12.07
N TRP A 354 4.89 -0.01 -12.52
CA TRP A 354 6.12 -0.05 -13.31
C TRP A 354 5.96 -1.06 -14.44
N HIS A 355 5.94 -0.56 -15.67
CA HIS A 355 5.92 -1.43 -16.86
C HIS A 355 7.31 -2.00 -17.10
N GLU A 356 7.36 -3.25 -17.55
CA GLU A 356 8.59 -4.06 -17.70
C GLU A 356 9.75 -3.38 -18.47
N LYS A 357 9.41 -2.48 -19.39
CA LYS A 357 10.39 -1.80 -20.26
C LYS A 357 10.67 -0.35 -19.87
N ASP A 358 9.96 0.16 -18.88
CA ASP A 358 10.14 1.55 -18.45
C ASP A 358 11.33 1.62 -17.49
N PRO A 359 12.19 2.65 -17.58
CA PRO A 359 13.37 2.78 -16.72
C PRO A 359 13.02 3.11 -15.27
N ARG A 360 11.81 3.62 -15.02
CA ARG A 360 11.34 4.09 -13.72
C ARG A 360 9.83 3.83 -13.57
N PRO A 361 9.34 3.66 -12.34
CA PRO A 361 7.91 3.55 -12.07
C PRO A 361 7.16 4.86 -12.38
N THR A 362 5.91 4.74 -12.79
CA THR A 362 4.95 5.84 -13.03
C THR A 362 4.08 6.04 -11.79
N LEU A 363 4.02 7.27 -11.26
CA LEU A 363 3.12 7.63 -10.16
C LEU A 363 1.71 7.81 -10.70
N LEU A 364 0.77 6.96 -10.29
CA LEU A 364 -0.60 7.06 -10.78
C LEU A 364 -1.48 7.91 -9.88
N THR A 365 -1.54 7.56 -8.60
CA THR A 365 -2.53 8.08 -7.66
C THR A 365 -2.02 7.95 -6.23
N ASN A 366 -2.90 8.22 -5.28
CA ASN A 366 -2.61 8.16 -3.87
C ASN A 366 -3.79 7.60 -3.08
N LEU A 367 -3.57 7.41 -1.78
CA LEU A 367 -4.61 7.35 -0.79
C LEU A 367 -4.13 7.95 0.52
N ALA A 368 -5.07 8.20 1.43
CA ALA A 368 -4.76 8.55 2.80
C ALA A 368 -5.42 7.60 3.80
N ARG A 369 -4.77 7.43 4.95
CA ARG A 369 -5.32 6.77 6.13
C ARG A 369 -5.42 7.80 7.25
N LEU A 370 -6.64 7.98 7.77
CA LEU A 370 -6.93 8.93 8.85
C LEU A 370 -7.04 8.19 10.18
N SER A 371 -6.46 8.79 11.22
CA SER A 371 -6.49 8.23 12.57
C SER A 371 -6.41 9.30 13.64
N ARG A 372 -7.03 9.01 14.80
CA ARG A 372 -6.87 9.77 16.04
C ARG A 372 -5.98 9.08 17.06
N GLY A 373 -5.62 7.81 16.81
CA GLY A 373 -4.81 7.00 17.70
C GLY A 373 -3.31 7.32 17.64
N GLU A 374 -2.54 6.64 18.49
CA GLU A 374 -1.08 6.66 18.41
C GLU A 374 -0.56 5.83 17.23
N MET A 375 -1.25 4.75 16.86
CA MET A 375 -0.97 3.93 15.69
C MET A 375 -2.05 4.06 14.62
N ILE A 376 -1.65 4.14 13.35
CA ILE A 376 -2.54 4.20 12.20
C ILE A 376 -2.80 2.77 11.70
N GLY A 377 -4.05 2.33 11.74
CA GLY A 377 -4.47 1.01 11.25
C GLY A 377 -5.96 0.76 11.48
N VAL A 378 -6.57 -0.09 10.64
CA VAL A 378 -8.04 -0.34 10.65
C VAL A 378 -8.54 -0.89 12.00
N ARG A 379 -7.67 -1.56 12.78
CA ARG A 379 -8.06 -2.15 14.08
C ARG A 379 -8.22 -1.12 15.21
N PHE A 380 -7.51 0.01 15.17
CA PHE A 380 -7.39 0.94 16.32
C PHE A 380 -8.37 2.13 16.28
N ASN A 381 -9.15 2.28 15.21
CA ASN A 381 -9.98 3.47 14.98
C ASN A 381 -11.49 3.18 14.90
N LYS A 382 -11.96 1.99 15.30
CA LYS A 382 -13.36 1.57 15.04
C LYS A 382 -14.43 2.49 15.66
N ASP A 383 -14.12 3.15 16.77
CA ASP A 383 -15.09 3.94 17.55
C ASP A 383 -14.96 5.46 17.34
N PHE A 384 -14.15 5.91 16.38
CA PHE A 384 -13.95 7.33 16.09
C PHE A 384 -14.55 7.72 14.73
N ASP A 385 -14.98 8.98 14.64
CA ASP A 385 -15.35 9.61 13.36
C ASP A 385 -14.13 10.30 12.73
N TRP A 386 -14.20 10.54 11.41
CA TRP A 386 -13.10 11.12 10.63
C TRP A 386 -11.82 10.28 10.66
N VAL A 387 -12.00 8.96 10.54
CA VAL A 387 -10.95 7.95 10.50
C VAL A 387 -11.24 6.93 9.39
N GLY A 388 -10.23 6.19 8.96
CA GLY A 388 -10.37 5.19 7.90
C GLY A 388 -9.63 5.56 6.62
N GLY A 389 -9.95 4.85 5.52
CA GLY A 389 -9.33 5.06 4.22
C GLY A 389 -10.00 6.21 3.45
N THR A 390 -9.21 7.03 2.77
CA THR A 390 -9.69 8.14 1.93
C THR A 390 -8.70 8.41 0.81
N VAL A 391 -8.89 9.50 0.07
CA VAL A 391 -8.01 10.00 -0.98
C VAL A 391 -7.47 11.39 -0.63
N CYS A 392 -6.32 11.75 -1.19
CA CYS A 392 -5.82 13.11 -1.19
C CYS A 392 -6.09 13.79 -2.53
N PHE A 393 -6.43 15.08 -2.47
CA PHE A 393 -6.37 15.98 -3.60
C PHE A 393 -5.24 16.98 -3.38
N PHE A 394 -4.30 17.02 -4.31
CA PHE A 394 -3.09 17.83 -4.28
C PHE A 394 -3.28 19.10 -5.10
N GLU A 395 -2.86 20.24 -4.55
CA GLU A 395 -2.82 21.52 -5.25
C GLU A 395 -1.94 21.43 -6.51
N GLU A 396 -2.40 21.98 -7.63
CA GLU A 396 -1.69 22.02 -8.92
C GLU A 396 -0.66 23.14 -9.01
#